data_AF-A0A379WN37-F1
#
_entry.id   AF-A0A379WN37-F1
#
_cell.length_a   1.000
_cell.length_b   1.000
_cell.length_c   1.000
_cell.angle_alpha   90.00
_cell.angle_beta   90.00
_cell.angle_gamma   90.00
#
_symmetry.space_group_name_H-M   'P 1'
#
loop_
_entity.id
_entity.type
_entity.pdbx_description
1 polymer ?
#
loop_
_entity_poly.entity_id
_entity_poly.type
_entity_poly.pdbx_seq_one_letter_code
_entity_poly.pdbx_strand_id
1 'polypeptide(L)'
;MLTEHAAGVVIRTSQGREIETATLIGCAGLMADRLVKMLGVEPGFIICPFRGEYFRLAPRHNRIVNHLIYPIPDPAMPFLGVHLTRMIDGSVTVGPNAVLALKREGYRKRDVSFTDTLEIFRSAGIRRVLQNHLLSGLAR
;
A
#
# COMPACT_ATOMS: atom_id res chain seq x y z
N MET A 1 18.49 -5.92 10.48
CA MET A 1 19.48 -4.82 10.35
C MET A 1 20.17 -4.99 9.01
N LEU A 2 20.51 -3.89 8.36
CA LEU A 2 21.29 -3.88 7.13
C LEU A 2 22.56 -3.07 7.37
N THR A 3 23.70 -3.58 6.91
CA THR A 3 24.97 -2.86 6.95
C THR A 3 25.60 -2.96 5.57
N GLU A 4 25.97 -1.83 4.99
CA GLU A 4 26.65 -1.77 3.69
C GLU A 4 28.13 -1.42 3.89
N HIS A 5 28.99 -2.05 3.11
CA HIS A 5 30.43 -1.78 3.05
C HIS A 5 30.93 -1.90 1.61
N ALA A 6 32.19 -1.55 1.37
CA ALA A 6 32.77 -1.48 0.01
C ALA A 6 32.68 -2.79 -0.81
N ALA A 7 32.56 -3.94 -0.16
CA ALA A 7 32.55 -5.25 -0.79
C ALA A 7 31.15 -5.91 -0.86
N GLY A 8 30.13 -5.31 -0.24
CA GLY A 8 28.80 -5.90 -0.20
C GLY A 8 27.89 -5.38 0.91
N VAL A 9 26.86 -6.17 1.18
CA VAL A 9 25.81 -5.88 2.16
C VAL A 9 25.62 -7.07 3.09
N VAL A 10 25.61 -6.79 4.39
CA VAL A 10 25.31 -7.75 5.45
C VAL A 10 23.87 -7.57 5.91
N ILE A 11 23.14 -8.68 5.93
CA ILE A 11 21.73 -8.74 6.32
C ILE A 11 21.62 -9.56 7.60
N ARG A 12 21.15 -8.93 8.67
CA ARG A 12 20.80 -9.63 9.92
C ARG A 12 19.30 -9.79 10.03
N THR A 13 18.84 -11.02 9.95
CA THR A 13 17.43 -11.40 10.08
C THR A 13 16.98 -11.39 11.55
N SER A 14 15.67 -11.34 11.78
CA SER A 14 15.10 -11.41 13.14
C SER A 14 15.37 -12.73 13.86
N GLN A 15 15.71 -13.78 13.12
CA GLN A 15 16.06 -15.11 13.66
C GLN A 15 17.55 -15.22 14.02
N GLY A 16 18.31 -14.14 13.91
CA GLY A 16 19.75 -14.13 14.21
C GLY A 16 20.64 -14.65 13.08
N ARG A 17 20.08 -15.09 11.95
CA ARG A 17 20.88 -15.45 10.77
C ARG A 17 21.49 -14.19 10.14
N GLU A 18 22.77 -14.29 9.83
CA GLU A 18 23.54 -13.31 9.06
C GLU A 18 23.80 -13.85 7.65
N ILE A 19 23.58 -12.99 6.65
CA ILE A 19 23.80 -13.31 5.24
C ILE A 19 24.59 -12.16 4.63
N GLU A 20 25.72 -12.48 4.01
CA GLU A 20 26.53 -11.53 3.26
C GLU A 20 26.36 -11.78 1.75
N THR A 21 26.22 -10.70 0.99
CA THR A 21 26.06 -10.73 -0.46
C THR A 21 26.69 -9.49 -1.09
N ALA A 22 27.18 -9.62 -2.33
CA ALA A 22 27.68 -8.48 -3.09
C ALA A 22 26.56 -7.49 -3.47
N THR A 23 25.31 -7.94 -3.55
CA THR A 23 24.17 -7.09 -3.94
C THR A 23 22.90 -7.50 -3.21
N LEU A 24 22.14 -6.49 -2.76
CA LEU A 24 20.82 -6.63 -2.15
C LEU A 24 19.79 -5.88 -3.01
N ILE A 25 18.76 -6.60 -3.48
CA ILE A 25 17.60 -6.00 -4.16
C ILE A 25 16.44 -5.93 -3.16
N GLY A 26 16.02 -4.72 -2.81
CA GLY A 26 14.94 -4.48 -1.86
C GLY A 26 13.55 -4.59 -2.49
N CYS A 27 12.82 -5.68 -2.23
CA CYS A 27 11.43 -5.87 -2.67
C CYS A 27 10.43 -5.73 -1.51
N ALA A 28 10.67 -4.79 -0.59
CA ALA A 28 9.97 -4.70 0.70
C ALA A 28 8.57 -4.05 0.64
N GLY A 29 8.09 -3.68 -0.55
CA GLY A 29 6.76 -3.11 -0.76
C GLY A 29 6.45 -1.95 0.20
N LEU A 30 5.45 -2.16 1.07
CA LEU A 30 5.03 -1.17 2.05
C LEU A 30 6.08 -0.82 3.12
N MET A 31 7.23 -1.49 3.15
CA MET A 31 8.35 -1.21 4.07
C MET A 31 9.59 -0.65 3.34
N ALA A 32 9.48 -0.25 2.07
CA ALA A 32 10.61 0.16 1.25
C ALA A 32 11.44 1.33 1.83
N ASP A 33 10.81 2.42 2.27
CA ASP A 33 11.49 3.53 2.93
C ASP A 33 12.17 3.11 4.25
N ARG A 34 11.56 2.21 5.02
CA ARG A 34 12.16 1.66 6.25
C ARG A 34 13.38 0.80 5.95
N LEU A 35 13.37 0.06 4.84
CA LEU A 35 14.54 -0.70 4.38
C LEU A 35 15.72 0.24 4.11
N VAL A 36 15.47 1.39 3.47
CA VAL A 36 16.50 2.41 3.24
C VAL A 36 16.98 3.03 4.55
N LYS A 37 16.05 3.36 5.48
CA LYS A 37 16.42 3.84 6.82
C LYS A 37 17.28 2.85 7.60
N MET A 38 17.11 1.53 7.41
CA MET A 38 17.95 0.52 8.06
C MET A 38 19.42 0.60 7.63
N LEU A 39 19.73 1.19 6.48
CA LEU A 39 21.09 1.48 6.02
C LEU A 39 21.64 2.80 6.58
N GLY A 40 20.88 3.51 7.42
CA GLY A 40 21.26 4.84 7.93
C GLY A 40 21.12 5.96 6.90
N VAL A 41 20.40 5.71 5.81
CA VAL A 41 20.19 6.67 4.72
C VAL A 41 18.78 7.27 4.80
N GLU A 42 18.68 8.58 4.55
CA GLU A 42 17.39 9.25 4.42
C GLU A 42 16.72 8.86 3.08
N PRO A 43 15.51 8.26 3.07
CA PRO A 43 14.95 7.70 1.84
C PRO A 43 14.55 8.72 0.77
N GLY A 44 14.33 9.99 1.13
CA GLY A 44 13.77 11.01 0.23
C GLY A 44 12.29 10.81 -0.12
N PHE A 45 11.66 9.73 0.36
CA PHE A 45 10.23 9.45 0.24
C PHE A 45 9.69 8.80 1.52
N ILE A 46 8.37 8.75 1.62
CA ILE A 46 7.66 8.03 2.69
C ILE A 46 6.52 7.22 2.09
N ILE A 47 6.32 6.01 2.60
CA ILE A 47 5.16 5.19 2.22
C ILE A 47 3.92 5.64 3.00
N CYS A 48 2.87 6.04 2.27
CA CYS A 48 1.53 6.27 2.81
C CYS A 48 0.62 5.09 2.44
N PRO A 49 0.19 4.23 3.39
CA PRO A 49 -0.55 3.04 3.06
C PRO A 49 -2.04 3.33 2.85
N PHE A 50 -2.57 2.90 1.70
CA PHE A 50 -4.01 2.85 1.44
C PHE A 50 -4.43 1.37 1.31
N ARG A 51 -5.47 0.98 2.04
CA ARG A 51 -6.10 -0.33 1.90
C ARG A 51 -7.21 -0.25 0.86
N GLY A 52 -7.25 -1.24 -0.03
CA GLY A 52 -8.38 -1.48 -0.91
C GLY A 52 -9.20 -2.70 -0.50
N GLU A 53 -10.51 -2.55 -0.54
CA GLU A 53 -11.49 -3.60 -0.26
C GLU A 53 -12.15 -4.01 -1.58
N TYR A 54 -12.25 -5.33 -1.80
CA TYR A 54 -12.90 -5.92 -2.96
C TYR A 54 -14.11 -6.72 -2.51
N PHE A 55 -15.21 -6.59 -3.24
CA PHE A 55 -16.43 -7.36 -3.01
C PHE A 55 -16.66 -8.30 -4.18
N ARG A 56 -16.99 -9.56 -3.91
CA ARG A 56 -17.43 -10.49 -4.94
C ARG A 56 -18.95 -10.42 -5.06
N LEU A 57 -19.45 -10.24 -6.28
CA LEU A 57 -20.89 -10.24 -6.53
C LEU A 57 -21.48 -11.64 -6.32
N ALA A 58 -22.78 -11.69 -6.01
CA ALA A 58 -23.50 -12.96 -5.95
C ALA A 58 -23.46 -13.67 -7.32
N PRO A 59 -23.38 -15.02 -7.38
CA PRO A 59 -23.17 -15.78 -8.62
C PRO A 59 -24.12 -15.44 -9.78
N ARG A 60 -25.36 -15.03 -9.47
CA ARG A 60 -26.34 -14.57 -10.47
C ARG A 60 -25.87 -13.39 -11.32
N HIS A 61 -24.86 -12.65 -10.89
CA HIS A 61 -24.29 -11.49 -11.61
C HIS A 61 -23.00 -11.82 -12.38
N ASN A 62 -22.56 -13.08 -12.45
CA ASN A 62 -21.32 -13.48 -13.14
C ASN A 62 -21.32 -13.21 -14.67
N ARG A 63 -22.47 -12.77 -15.22
CA ARG A 63 -22.67 -12.44 -16.63
C ARG A 63 -23.07 -10.98 -16.85
N ILE A 64 -23.01 -10.13 -15.82
CA ILE A 64 -23.34 -8.69 -15.96
C ILE A 64 -22.31 -7.93 -16.81
N VAL A 65 -21.09 -8.45 -16.90
CA VAL A 65 -20.00 -7.91 -17.73
C VAL A 65 -19.29 -9.03 -18.49
N ASN A 66 -18.87 -8.72 -19.71
CA ASN A 66 -18.04 -9.61 -20.55
C ASN A 66 -16.55 -9.21 -20.53
N HIS A 67 -16.25 -7.97 -20.13
CA HIS A 67 -14.92 -7.39 -20.10
C HIS A 67 -14.70 -6.63 -18.79
N LEU A 68 -13.45 -6.22 -18.55
CA LEU A 68 -13.13 -5.33 -17.44
C LEU A 68 -13.71 -3.95 -17.69
N ILE A 69 -14.35 -3.35 -16.68
CA ILE A 69 -14.88 -1.99 -16.76
C ILE A 69 -14.13 -1.10 -15.77
N TYR A 70 -13.48 -0.08 -16.31
CA TYR A 70 -12.77 0.96 -15.58
C TYR A 70 -13.47 2.29 -15.84
N PRO A 71 -14.00 2.97 -14.81
CA PRO A 71 -14.57 4.29 -14.99
C PRO A 71 -13.47 5.28 -15.36
N ILE A 72 -13.84 6.36 -16.04
CA ILE A 72 -12.93 7.47 -16.31
C ILE A 72 -12.52 8.08 -14.96
N PRO A 73 -11.22 8.26 -14.68
CA PRO A 73 -10.77 8.82 -13.41
C PRO A 73 -11.35 10.23 -13.18
N ASP A 74 -11.87 10.47 -11.98
CA ASP A 74 -12.28 11.79 -11.54
C ASP A 74 -11.06 12.52 -10.93
N PRO A 75 -10.60 13.65 -11.50
CA PRO A 75 -9.47 14.42 -10.96
C PRO A 75 -9.70 14.92 -9.52
N ALA A 76 -10.96 15.08 -9.08
CA ALA A 76 -11.29 15.51 -7.72
C ALA A 76 -11.15 14.39 -6.68
N MET A 77 -11.18 13.12 -7.13
CA MET A 77 -11.14 11.92 -6.30
C MET A 77 -9.88 11.12 -6.62
N PRO A 78 -8.69 11.59 -6.22
CA PRO A 78 -7.50 10.77 -6.32
C PRO A 78 -7.76 9.51 -5.50
N PHE A 79 -7.38 8.36 -6.06
CA PHE A 79 -7.47 7.03 -5.43
C PHE A 79 -8.82 6.30 -5.53
N LEU A 80 -9.94 6.91 -5.95
CA LEU A 80 -11.22 6.20 -6.08
C LEU A 80 -11.54 5.85 -7.54
N GLY A 81 -11.41 4.56 -7.86
CA GLY A 81 -11.81 3.98 -9.13
C GLY A 81 -12.34 2.57 -8.89
N VAL A 82 -13.65 2.45 -8.70
CA VAL A 82 -14.29 1.14 -8.51
C VAL A 82 -14.38 0.46 -9.86
N HIS A 83 -13.70 -0.68 -10.01
CA HIS A 83 -13.72 -1.49 -11.23
C HIS A 83 -14.73 -2.61 -11.12
N LEU A 84 -15.26 -3.04 -12.27
CA LEU A 84 -15.91 -4.34 -12.40
C LEU A 84 -14.94 -5.27 -13.12
N THR A 85 -14.47 -6.28 -12.41
CA THR A 85 -13.46 -7.21 -12.92
C THR A 85 -14.07 -8.59 -13.07
N ARG A 86 -14.06 -9.12 -14.29
CA ARG A 86 -14.35 -10.53 -14.55
C ARG A 86 -13.10 -11.36 -14.24
N MET A 87 -13.19 -12.20 -13.22
CA MET A 87 -12.12 -13.08 -12.78
C MET A 87 -11.99 -14.30 -13.72
N ILE A 88 -10.84 -14.98 -13.66
CA ILE A 88 -10.56 -16.18 -14.48
C ILE A 88 -11.56 -17.32 -14.21
N ASP A 89 -12.05 -17.44 -12.97
CA ASP A 89 -13.08 -18.40 -12.58
C ASP A 89 -14.51 -18.01 -13.04
N GLY A 90 -14.65 -16.88 -13.74
CA GLY A 90 -15.91 -16.34 -14.21
C GLY A 90 -16.70 -15.55 -13.17
N SER A 91 -16.22 -15.43 -11.92
CA SER A 91 -16.82 -14.55 -10.93
C SER A 91 -16.59 -13.07 -11.26
N VAL A 92 -17.43 -12.18 -10.72
CA VAL A 92 -17.28 -10.74 -10.89
C VAL A 92 -16.95 -10.09 -9.55
N THR A 93 -15.89 -9.28 -9.52
CA THR A 93 -15.51 -8.48 -8.35
C THR A 93 -15.73 -6.99 -8.61
N VAL A 94 -16.01 -6.27 -7.52
CA VAL A 94 -16.21 -4.81 -7.47
C VAL A 94 -15.15 -4.23 -6.55
N GLY A 95 -14.41 -3.24 -7.03
CA GLY A 95 -13.40 -2.53 -6.25
C GLY A 95 -12.13 -2.23 -7.05
N PRO A 96 -11.05 -1.82 -6.37
CA PRO A 96 -11.00 -1.55 -4.94
C PRO A 96 -11.65 -0.20 -4.60
N ASN A 97 -12.09 -0.03 -3.35
CA ASN A 97 -12.11 1.31 -2.74
C ASN A 97 -10.68 1.71 -2.33
N ALA A 98 -10.46 2.93 -1.86
CA ALA A 98 -9.18 3.34 -1.29
C ALA A 98 -9.42 4.02 0.05
N VAL A 99 -8.93 3.40 1.12
CA VAL A 99 -9.08 3.90 2.48
C VAL A 99 -7.71 4.02 3.11
N LEU A 100 -7.40 5.19 3.70
CA LEU A 100 -6.15 5.37 4.44
C LEU A 100 -6.04 4.30 5.54
N ALA A 101 -4.95 3.56 5.54
CA ALA A 101 -4.65 2.58 6.59
C ALA A 101 -3.78 3.21 7.67
N LEU A 102 -4.09 2.96 8.94
CA LEU A 102 -3.29 3.44 10.09
C LEU A 102 -2.19 2.45 10.51
N LYS A 103 -1.92 1.47 9.63
CA LYS A 103 -0.86 0.49 9.73
C LYS A 103 -0.52 0.06 8.30
N ARG A 104 0.77 -0.02 7.98
CA ARG A 104 1.25 -0.43 6.64
C ARG A 104 0.68 -1.78 6.25
N GLU A 105 0.83 -2.78 7.11
CA GLU A 105 0.20 -4.10 6.94
C GLU A 105 -1.12 -4.21 7.73
N GLY A 106 -1.98 -3.21 7.56
CA GLY A 106 -3.28 -3.11 8.22
C GLY A 106 -4.43 -3.61 7.34
N TYR A 107 -4.62 -4.92 7.28
CA TYR A 107 -5.64 -5.53 6.41
C TYR A 107 -7.05 -5.49 6.99
N ARG A 108 -7.21 -5.21 8.29
CA ARG A 108 -8.53 -5.04 8.94
C ARG A 108 -8.77 -3.57 9.28
N LYS A 109 -10.04 -3.17 9.33
CA LYS A 109 -10.47 -1.80 9.69
C LYS A 109 -9.91 -1.31 11.03
N ARG A 110 -9.72 -2.23 11.97
CA ARG A 110 -9.24 -1.96 13.33
C ARG A 110 -7.72 -2.08 13.50
N ASP A 111 -6.99 -2.40 12.43
CA ASP A 111 -5.54 -2.55 12.53
C ASP A 111 -4.89 -1.15 12.57
N VAL A 112 -4.33 -0.82 13.73
CA VAL A 112 -3.68 0.47 13.98
C VAL A 112 -2.28 0.21 14.51
N SER A 113 -1.29 0.96 14.00
CA SER A 113 0.07 1.00 14.49
C SER A 113 0.39 2.43 14.91
N PHE A 114 0.70 2.63 16.20
CA PHE A 114 1.05 3.95 16.71
C PHE A 114 2.24 4.56 15.95
N THR A 115 3.28 3.76 15.71
CA THR A 115 4.49 4.19 14.99
C THR A 115 4.18 4.60 13.55
N ASP A 116 3.43 3.78 12.80
CA ASP A 116 3.09 4.08 11.41
C ASP A 116 2.20 5.33 11.32
N THR A 117 1.20 5.40 12.20
CA THR A 117 0.27 6.53 12.29
C THR A 117 1.01 7.83 12.55
N LEU A 118 1.97 7.82 13.49
CA LEU A 118 2.78 8.99 13.82
C LEU A 118 3.69 9.42 12.66
N GLU A 119 4.28 8.48 11.93
CA GLU A 119 5.07 8.78 10.72
C GLU A 119 4.21 9.46 9.64
N ILE A 120 3.00 8.94 9.40
CA ILE A 120 2.03 9.50 8.44
C ILE A 120 1.70 10.94 8.81
N PHE A 121 1.31 11.20 10.06
CA PHE A 121 0.90 12.54 10.50
C PHE A 121 2.05 13.53 10.61
N ARG A 122 3.29 13.08 10.84
CA ARG A 122 4.46 13.98 10.85
C ARG A 122 4.86 14.44 9.46
N SER A 123 4.63 13.62 8.43
CA SER A 123 4.94 13.97 7.04
C SER A 123 4.13 15.18 6.58
N ALA A 124 4.82 16.25 6.16
CA ALA A 124 4.17 17.43 5.60
C ALA A 124 3.48 17.12 4.26
N GLY A 125 4.10 16.29 3.42
CA GLY A 125 3.56 15.89 2.12
C GLY A 125 2.25 15.12 2.27
N ILE A 126 2.21 14.12 3.17
CA ILE A 126 0.99 13.35 3.40
C ILE A 126 -0.11 14.22 4.00
N ARG A 127 0.22 15.06 5.00
CA ARG A 127 -0.76 16.00 5.57
C ARG A 127 -1.40 16.89 4.50
N ARG A 128 -0.61 17.41 3.56
CA ARG A 128 -1.11 18.26 2.47
C ARG A 128 -2.05 17.50 1.54
N VAL A 129 -1.70 16.26 1.17
CA VAL A 129 -2.56 15.40 0.35
C VAL A 129 -3.87 15.10 1.08
N LEU A 130 -3.81 14.71 2.36
CA LEU A 130 -5.00 14.41 3.14
C LEU A 130 -5.88 15.65 3.25
N GLN A 131 -5.34 16.81 3.62
CA GLN A 131 -6.09 18.08 3.74
C GLN A 131 -6.84 18.45 2.45
N ASN A 132 -6.21 18.26 1.30
CA ASN A 132 -6.82 18.58 0.00
C ASN A 132 -7.93 17.59 -0.41
N HIS A 133 -7.96 16.39 0.18
CA HIS A 133 -8.88 15.31 -0.20
C HIS A 133 -9.64 14.70 0.99
N LEU A 134 -9.81 15.46 2.09
CA LEU A 134 -10.54 15.01 3.29
C LEU A 134 -11.99 14.59 2.99
N LEU A 135 -12.62 15.22 1.98
CA LEU A 135 -14.00 14.96 1.58
C LEU A 135 -14.15 13.65 0.78
N SER A 136 -13.10 13.18 0.09
CA SER A 136 -13.17 11.98 -0.74
C SER A 136 -13.22 10.69 0.08
N GLY A 137 -12.60 10.70 1.27
CA GLY A 137 -12.64 9.58 2.22
C GLY A 137 -13.92 9.49 3.07
N LEU A 138 -14.78 10.51 3.01
CA LEU A 138 -16.07 10.56 3.71
C LEU A 138 -17.26 10.13 2.84
N ALA A 139 -17.00 9.74 1.58
CA ALA A 139 -18.03 9.19 0.70
C ALA A 139 -18.58 7.88 1.29
N ARG A 140 -19.90 7.88 1.56
CA ARG A 140 -20.71 6.76 2.04
C ARG A 140 -20.70 5.56 1.11
#